data_AF-A0A6N9EM72-F1
#
_entry.id   AF-A0A6N9EM72-F1
#
_cell.length_a   1.000
_cell.length_b   1.000
_cell.length_c   1.000
_cell.angle_alpha   90.00
_cell.angle_beta   90.00
_cell.angle_gamma   90.00
#
_symmetry.space_group_name_H-M   'P 1'
#
loop_
_entity.id
_entity.type
_entity.pdbx_description
1 polymer ?
#
loop_
_entity_poly.entity_id
_entity_poly.type
_entity_poly.pdbx_seq_one_letter_code
_entity_poly.pdbx_strand_id
1 'polypeptide(L)'
;MSAWLLAAAIALAHGALAVFLIVGAPFAARRPRLMVWYLIMLVPTAIVNLSRLPCPLTVWEKDLWRLAGETPYRGGFISHYFVKPFHSGGLGPTGEDALLISVVIWCLGWLAYSAVWHLRQRLRSDSARQPHAGPALDTRTGA
;
A
#
# COMPACT_ATOMS: atom_id res chain seq x y z
N MET A 1 20.83 -7.96 -24.81
CA MET A 1 21.26 -6.78 -24.01
C MET A 1 20.08 -5.97 -23.48
N SER A 2 19.05 -5.65 -24.26
CA SER A 2 17.87 -4.87 -23.80
C SER A 2 16.95 -5.58 -22.79
N ALA A 3 16.77 -6.90 -22.92
CA ALA A 3 15.90 -7.68 -22.01
C ALA A 3 16.35 -7.65 -20.54
N TRP A 4 17.66 -7.60 -20.31
CA TRP A 4 18.28 -7.50 -18.99
C TRP A 4 17.97 -6.17 -18.29
N LEU A 5 18.05 -5.06 -19.03
CA LEU A 5 17.70 -3.73 -18.52
C LEU A 5 16.21 -3.64 -18.16
N LEU A 6 15.34 -4.25 -18.96
CA LEU A 6 13.91 -4.31 -18.69
C LEU A 6 13.60 -5.13 -17.43
N ALA A 7 14.24 -6.29 -17.28
CA ALA A 7 14.09 -7.12 -16.09
C ALA A 7 14.56 -6.41 -14.83
N ALA A 8 15.73 -5.74 -14.89
CA ALA A 8 16.25 -4.95 -13.77
C ALA A 8 15.35 -3.75 -13.43
N ALA A 9 14.82 -3.04 -14.43
CA ALA A 9 13.90 -1.93 -14.23
C ALA A 9 12.58 -2.39 -13.59
N ILE A 10 12.05 -3.54 -14.01
CA ILE A 10 10.86 -4.16 -13.42
C ILE A 10 11.11 -4.56 -11.97
N ALA A 11 12.25 -5.19 -11.68
CA ALA A 11 12.65 -5.55 -10.32
C ALA A 11 12.77 -4.31 -9.41
N LEU A 12 13.44 -3.26 -9.90
CA LEU A 12 13.55 -1.97 -9.21
C LEU A 12 12.19 -1.33 -8.96
N ALA A 13 11.31 -1.32 -9.97
CA ALA A 13 9.95 -0.80 -9.83
C ALA A 13 9.14 -1.62 -8.82
N HIS A 14 9.31 -2.94 -8.80
CA HIS A 14 8.66 -3.82 -7.81
C HIS A 14 9.13 -3.52 -6.38
N GLY A 15 10.45 -3.43 -6.19
CA GLY A 15 11.04 -3.07 -4.90
C GLY A 15 10.62 -1.67 -4.45
N ALA A 16 10.61 -0.70 -5.37
CA ALA A 16 10.17 0.67 -5.10
C ALA A 16 8.68 0.72 -4.73
N LEU A 17 7.82 -0.06 -5.39
CA LEU A 17 6.41 -0.17 -5.04
C LEU A 17 6.24 -0.75 -3.62
N ALA A 18 6.97 -1.81 -3.28
CA ALA A 18 6.91 -2.41 -1.94
C ALA A 18 7.33 -1.39 -0.86
N VAL A 19 8.44 -0.68 -1.07
CA VAL A 19 8.89 0.39 -0.17
C VAL A 19 7.87 1.53 -0.11
N PHE A 20 7.30 1.93 -1.25
CA PHE A 20 6.27 2.95 -1.32
C PHE A 20 5.00 2.55 -0.58
N LEU A 21 4.61 1.28 -0.58
CA LEU A 21 3.46 0.83 0.21
C LEU A 21 3.72 0.95 1.72
N ILE A 22 4.91 0.57 2.18
CA ILE A 22 5.30 0.64 3.59
C ILE A 22 5.42 2.09 4.07
N VAL A 23 6.09 2.94 3.29
CA VAL A 23 6.40 4.34 3.65
C VAL A 23 5.26 5.28 3.26
N GLY A 24 4.50 4.95 2.24
CA GLY A 24 3.42 5.78 1.70
C GLY A 24 2.19 5.83 2.59
N ALA A 25 1.92 4.80 3.39
CA ALA A 25 0.77 4.77 4.30
C ALA A 25 0.76 5.94 5.32
N PRO A 26 1.84 6.21 6.08
CA PRO A 26 1.90 7.37 6.98
C PRO A 26 1.95 8.72 6.23
N PHE A 27 2.48 8.74 5.00
CA PHE A 27 2.54 9.96 4.19
C PHE A 27 1.16 10.33 3.61
N ALA A 28 0.41 9.32 3.17
CA ALA A 28 -0.98 9.42 2.70
C ALA A 28 -1.93 9.86 3.82
N ALA A 29 -1.70 9.41 5.07
CA ALA A 29 -2.49 9.82 6.23
C ALA A 29 -2.49 11.34 6.48
N ARG A 30 -1.47 12.07 6.02
CA ARG A 30 -1.40 13.53 6.15
C ARG A 30 -2.04 14.30 4.99
N ARG A 31 -2.29 13.67 3.85
CA ARG A 31 -2.67 14.35 2.60
C ARG A 31 -3.75 13.54 1.86
N PRO A 32 -5.04 13.95 1.89
CA PRO A 32 -6.14 13.16 1.33
C PRO A 32 -6.01 12.93 -0.19
N ARG A 33 -5.37 13.85 -0.93
CA ARG A 33 -5.09 13.66 -2.37
C ARG A 33 -4.07 12.54 -2.63
N LEU A 34 -3.09 12.35 -1.74
CA LEU A 34 -2.11 11.27 -1.85
C LEU A 34 -2.72 9.91 -1.48
N MET A 35 -3.75 9.91 -0.62
CA MET A 35 -4.46 8.69 -0.27
C MET A 35 -5.18 8.02 -1.45
N VAL A 36 -5.70 8.81 -2.40
CA VAL A 36 -6.31 8.27 -3.62
C VAL A 36 -5.27 7.53 -4.46
N TRP A 37 -4.09 8.14 -4.67
CA TRP A 37 -2.99 7.51 -5.39
C TRP A 37 -2.47 6.26 -4.69
N TYR A 38 -2.35 6.32 -3.36
CA TYR A 38 -1.97 5.18 -2.54
C TYR A 38 -2.96 4.02 -2.68
N LEU A 39 -4.27 4.29 -2.63
CA LEU A 39 -5.31 3.28 -2.81
C LEU A 39 -5.34 2.69 -4.23
N ILE A 40 -5.13 3.51 -5.27
CA ILE A 40 -5.04 3.03 -6.66
C ILE A 40 -3.91 2.00 -6.82
N MET A 41 -2.80 2.17 -6.11
CA MET A 41 -1.68 1.23 -6.16
C MET A 41 -1.88 0.04 -5.19
N LEU A 42 -2.45 0.29 -4.01
CA LEU A 42 -2.66 -0.74 -2.99
C LEU A 42 -3.74 -1.75 -3.39
N VAL A 43 -4.87 -1.31 -3.94
CA VAL A 43 -6.03 -2.20 -4.19
C VAL A 43 -5.71 -3.31 -5.20
N PRO A 44 -5.16 -3.02 -6.40
CA PRO A 44 -4.78 -4.08 -7.34
C PRO A 44 -3.69 -4.98 -6.77
N THR A 45 -2.72 -4.40 -6.05
CA THR A 45 -1.63 -5.16 -5.40
C THR A 45 -2.17 -6.12 -4.36
N ALA A 46 -3.11 -5.67 -3.53
CA ALA A 46 -3.76 -6.48 -2.52
C ALA A 46 -4.58 -7.60 -3.15
N ILE A 47 -5.34 -7.32 -4.23
CA ILE A 47 -6.13 -8.34 -4.95
C ILE A 47 -5.22 -9.44 -5.49
N VAL A 48 -4.16 -9.07 -6.22
CA VAL A 48 -3.20 -10.03 -6.79
C VAL A 48 -2.59 -10.91 -5.69
N ASN A 49 -2.19 -10.29 -4.58
CA ASN A 49 -1.57 -11.01 -3.47
C ASN A 49 -2.57 -11.93 -2.73
N LEU A 50 -3.82 -11.48 -2.51
CA LEU A 50 -4.87 -12.30 -1.88
C LEU A 50 -5.29 -13.49 -2.74
N SER A 51 -5.31 -13.31 -4.06
CA SER A 51 -5.62 -14.39 -5.01
C SER A 51 -4.50 -15.44 -5.09
N ARG A 52 -3.41 -15.29 -4.32
CA ARG A 52 -2.17 -16.09 -4.43
C ARG A 52 -1.65 -16.14 -5.87
N LEU A 53 -2.00 -15.14 -6.68
CA LEU A 53 -1.51 -15.03 -8.03
C LEU A 53 -0.05 -14.58 -7.93
N PRO A 54 0.88 -15.21 -8.67
CA PRO A 54 2.22 -14.70 -8.75
C PRO A 54 2.14 -13.26 -9.27
N CYS A 55 2.81 -12.32 -8.58
CA CYS A 55 2.79 -10.91 -8.97
C CYS A 55 3.12 -10.79 -10.47
N PRO A 56 2.29 -10.10 -11.28
CA PRO A 56 2.48 -10.04 -12.72
C PRO A 56 3.87 -9.50 -13.07
N LEU A 57 4.42 -8.57 -12.27
CA LEU A 57 5.80 -8.10 -12.41
C LEU A 57 6.83 -9.21 -12.27
N THR A 58 6.68 -10.12 -11.31
CA THR A 58 7.61 -11.24 -11.09
C THR A 58 7.47 -12.30 -12.17
N VAL A 59 6.26 -12.50 -12.71
CA VAL A 59 6.04 -13.37 -13.88
C VAL A 59 6.76 -12.80 -15.10
N TRP A 60 6.56 -11.50 -15.38
CA TRP A 60 7.18 -10.81 -16.50
C TRP A 60 8.70 -10.79 -16.38
N GLU A 61 9.24 -10.54 -15.19
CA GLU A 61 10.68 -10.64 -14.92
C GLU A 61 11.20 -12.04 -15.24
N LYS A 62 10.58 -13.10 -14.70
CA LYS A 62 11.04 -14.47 -14.94
C LYS A 62 10.92 -14.88 -16.42
N ASP A 63 9.90 -14.40 -17.12
CA ASP A 63 9.76 -14.64 -18.56
C ASP A 63 10.79 -13.87 -19.39
N LEU A 64 11.14 -12.63 -19.01
CA LEU A 64 12.23 -11.87 -19.60
C LEU A 64 13.60 -12.54 -19.37
N TRP A 65 13.82 -13.13 -18.19
CA TRP A 65 15.02 -13.91 -17.89
C TRP A 65 15.10 -15.19 -18.74
N ARG A 66 13.99 -15.92 -18.92
CA ARG A 66 13.94 -17.05 -19.86
C ARG A 66 14.25 -16.64 -21.29
N LEU A 67 13.66 -15.53 -21.76
CA LEU A 67 13.90 -14.99 -23.10
C LEU A 67 15.35 -14.53 -23.29
N ALA A 68 16.02 -14.12 -22.21
CA ALA A 68 17.43 -13.78 -22.21
C ALA A 68 18.37 -15.00 -22.16
N GLY A 69 17.84 -16.22 -22.13
CA GLY A 69 18.62 -17.47 -22.06
C GLY A 69 19.10 -17.82 -20.65
N GLU A 70 18.58 -17.16 -19.62
CA GLU A 70 18.99 -17.36 -18.23
C GLU A 70 17.97 -18.17 -17.44
N THR A 71 18.45 -18.96 -16.48
CA THR A 71 17.61 -19.72 -15.56
C THR A 71 16.98 -18.80 -14.51
N PRO A 72 15.64 -18.65 -14.48
CA PRO A 72 14.98 -17.81 -13.48
C PRO A 72 15.18 -18.40 -12.08
N TYR A 73 15.34 -17.54 -11.08
CA TYR A 73 15.46 -18.01 -9.70
C TYR A 73 14.16 -18.67 -9.22
N ARG A 74 14.33 -19.74 -8.42
CA ARG A 74 13.22 -20.41 -7.72
C ARG A 74 12.88 -19.66 -6.43
N GLY A 75 11.58 -19.46 -6.17
CA GLY A 75 11.06 -18.74 -5.00
C GLY A 75 10.49 -17.35 -5.30
N GLY A 76 10.14 -16.61 -4.25
CA GLY A 76 9.58 -15.27 -4.32
C GLY A 76 10.63 -14.17 -4.53
N PHE A 77 10.18 -13.01 -5.01
CA PHE A 77 11.02 -11.84 -5.27
C PHE A 77 11.72 -11.34 -3.99
N ILE A 78 10.99 -11.29 -2.87
CA ILE A 78 11.51 -10.83 -1.58
C ILE A 78 12.57 -11.78 -1.04
N SER A 79 12.37 -13.09 -1.10
CA SER A 79 13.37 -14.06 -0.67
C SER A 79 14.68 -13.93 -1.47
N HIS A 80 14.58 -13.74 -2.79
CA HIS A 80 15.76 -13.63 -3.66
C HIS A 80 16.52 -12.30 -3.51
N TYR A 81 15.82 -11.16 -3.55
CA TYR A 81 16.45 -9.85 -3.60
C TYR A 81 16.64 -9.20 -2.23
N PHE A 82 15.74 -9.45 -1.28
CA PHE A 82 15.76 -8.78 0.02
C PHE A 82 16.30 -9.67 1.14
N VAL A 83 16.10 -10.99 1.12
CA VAL A 83 16.54 -11.84 2.23
C VAL A 83 17.83 -12.58 1.95
N LYS A 84 18.02 -13.16 0.77
CA LYS A 84 19.26 -13.87 0.43
C LYS A 84 20.55 -13.07 0.71
N PRO A 85 20.60 -11.73 0.56
CA PRO A 85 21.78 -10.94 0.92
C PRO A 85 22.09 -10.90 2.43
N PHE A 86 21.07 -11.03 3.30
CA PHE A 86 21.21 -10.92 4.76
C PHE A 86 21.06 -12.27 5.49
N HIS A 87 20.43 -13.26 4.86
CA HIS A 87 20.21 -14.59 5.41
C HIS A 87 20.37 -15.64 4.30
N SER A 88 21.45 -16.41 4.36
CA SER A 88 21.83 -17.40 3.33
C SER A 88 20.80 -18.52 3.14
N GLY A 89 19.95 -18.77 4.15
CA GLY A 89 18.83 -19.72 4.06
C GLY A 89 17.63 -19.21 3.23
N GLY A 90 17.58 -17.92 2.89
CA GLY A 90 16.40 -17.30 2.30
C GLY A 90 15.18 -17.29 3.24
N LEU A 91 14.04 -16.79 2.76
CA LEU A 91 12.76 -17.04 3.42
C LEU A 91 12.17 -18.35 2.89
N GLY A 92 11.79 -19.24 3.80
CA GLY A 92 10.86 -20.32 3.47
C GLY A 92 9.45 -19.76 3.17
N PRO A 93 8.55 -20.57 2.57
CA PRO A 93 7.19 -20.14 2.21
C PRO A 93 6.41 -19.54 3.39
N THR A 94 6.58 -20.11 4.58
CA THR A 94 5.97 -19.61 5.82
C THR A 94 6.47 -18.23 6.24
N GLY A 95 7.76 -17.93 5.99
CA GLY A 95 8.35 -16.63 6.28
C GLY A 95 7.88 -15.55 5.31
N GLU A 96 7.75 -15.89 4.02
CA GLU A 96 7.17 -14.98 3.02
C GLU A 96 5.71 -14.64 3.35
N ASP A 97 4.91 -15.64 3.71
CA ASP A 97 3.52 -15.43 4.14
C ASP A 97 3.45 -14.53 5.39
N ALA A 98 4.30 -14.77 6.40
CA ALA A 98 4.33 -13.94 7.61
C ALA A 98 4.72 -12.48 7.32
N LEU A 99 5.67 -12.24 6.42
CA LEU A 99 6.04 -10.90 5.96
C LEU A 99 4.89 -10.21 5.25
N LEU A 100 4.21 -10.90 4.33
CA LEU A 100 3.05 -10.37 3.63
C LEU A 100 1.94 -9.99 4.61
N ILE A 101 1.62 -10.87 5.57
CA ILE A 101 0.63 -10.61 6.62
C ILE A 101 1.03 -9.38 7.44
N SER A 102 2.31 -9.29 7.84
CA SER A 102 2.82 -8.16 8.63
C SER A 102 2.69 -6.84 7.87
N VAL A 103 3.02 -6.81 6.58
CA VAL A 103 2.88 -5.62 5.72
C VAL A 103 1.41 -5.24 5.54
N VAL A 104 0.51 -6.21 5.36
CA VAL A 104 -0.93 -5.98 5.24
C VAL A 104 -1.48 -5.37 6.53
N ILE A 105 -1.15 -5.93 7.70
CA ILE A 105 -1.56 -5.38 9.00
C ILE A 105 -1.05 -3.95 9.18
N TRP A 106 0.21 -3.69 8.83
CA TRP A 106 0.80 -2.35 8.89
C TRP A 106 0.03 -1.35 8.00
N CYS A 107 -0.25 -1.73 6.75
CA CYS A 107 -1.00 -0.89 5.82
C CYS A 107 -2.43 -0.61 6.31
N LEU A 108 -3.13 -1.63 6.81
CA LEU A 108 -4.49 -1.49 7.35
C LEU A 108 -4.54 -0.60 8.59
N GLY A 109 -3.55 -0.73 9.48
CA GLY A 109 -3.45 0.10 10.69
C GLY A 109 -3.31 1.59 10.35
N TRP A 110 -2.44 1.93 9.39
CA TRP A 110 -2.31 3.32 8.92
C TRP A 110 -3.54 3.83 8.18
N LEU A 111 -4.19 2.97 7.39
CA LEU A 111 -5.43 3.34 6.70
C LEU A 111 -6.55 3.63 7.71
N ALA A 112 -6.72 2.79 8.73
CA ALA A 112 -7.66 3.02 9.82
C ALA A 112 -7.35 4.31 10.58
N TYR A 113 -6.07 4.56 10.92
CA TYR A 113 -5.63 5.80 11.57
C TYR A 113 -6.00 7.03 10.74
N SER A 114 -5.74 7.00 9.42
CA SER A 114 -6.07 8.10 8.52
C SER A 114 -7.58 8.35 8.42
N ALA A 115 -8.40 7.29 8.35
CA ALA A 115 -9.85 7.40 8.28
C ALA A 115 -10.42 8.04 9.56
N VAL A 116 -9.96 7.59 10.74
CA VAL A 116 -10.34 8.17 12.03
C VAL A 116 -9.91 9.63 12.14
N TRP A 117 -8.68 9.95 11.70
CA TRP A 117 -8.19 11.33 11.67
C TRP A 117 -9.07 12.24 10.80
N HIS A 118 -9.42 11.82 9.59
CA HIS A 118 -10.28 12.58 8.69
C HIS A 118 -11.72 12.74 9.22
N LEU A 119 -12.29 11.70 9.82
CA LEU A 119 -13.62 11.78 10.43
C LEU A 119 -13.63 12.78 11.59
N ARG A 120 -12.60 12.77 12.44
CA ARG A 120 -12.44 13.75 13.53
C ARG A 120 -12.31 15.19 13.02
N GLN A 121 -11.60 15.40 11.90
CA GLN A 121 -11.46 16.73 11.30
C GLN A 121 -12.79 17.23 10.71
N ARG A 122 -13.58 16.34 10.08
CA ARG A 122 -14.93 16.68 9.58
C ARG A 122 -15.86 17.07 10.72
N LEU A 123 -15.93 16.26 11.77
CA LEU A 123 -16.76 16.54 12.95
C LEU A 123 -16.36 17.85 13.63
N ARG A 124 -15.05 18.12 13.78
CA ARG A 124 -14.56 19.41 14.30
C ARG A 124 -14.97 20.59 13.42
N SER A 125 -14.96 20.41 12.09
CA SER A 125 -15.35 21.44 11.14
C SER A 125 -16.85 21.72 11.19
N ASP A 126 -17.69 20.70 11.40
CA ASP A 126 -19.15 20.86 11.52
C ASP A 126 -19.53 21.52 12.84
N SER A 127 -18.90 21.15 13.97
CA SER A 127 -19.11 21.82 15.25
C SER A 127 -18.66 23.29 15.22
N ALA A 128 -17.53 23.60 14.56
CA ALA A 128 -17.08 24.98 14.38
C ALA A 128 -17.98 25.79 13.43
N ARG A 129 -18.71 25.12 12.53
CA ARG A 129 -19.66 25.73 11.58
C ARG A 129 -21.07 25.90 12.16
N GLN A 130 -21.34 25.44 13.39
CA GLN A 130 -22.52 25.83 14.15
C GLN A 130 -22.19 26.91 15.20
N PRO A 131 -21.91 28.17 14.81
CA PRO A 131 -21.99 29.28 15.76
C PRO A 131 -23.47 29.57 16.00
N HIS A 132 -24.03 29.01 17.06
CA HIS A 132 -25.32 29.42 17.63
C HIS A 132 -26.49 29.50 16.63
N ALA A 133 -27.18 28.37 16.40
CA ALA A 133 -28.63 28.46 16.37
C ALA A 133 -29.04 28.87 17.80
N GLY A 134 -29.00 30.17 18.09
CA GLY A 134 -29.53 30.72 19.33
C GLY A 134 -30.98 30.25 19.49
N PRO A 135 -31.46 30.01 20.73
CA PRO A 135 -32.86 29.67 20.92
C PRO A 135 -33.69 30.73 20.20
N ALA A 136 -34.50 30.28 19.24
CA ALA A 136 -35.52 31.13 18.66
C ALA A 136 -36.40 31.59 19.83
N LEU A 137 -36.10 32.78 20.36
CA LEU A 137 -36.99 33.47 21.27
C LEU A 137 -38.23 33.74 20.43
N ASP A 138 -39.21 32.87 20.57
CA ASP A 138 -40.57 33.10 20.11
C ASP A 138 -41.13 34.25 20.95
N THR A 139 -40.77 35.48 20.59
CA THR A 139 -41.45 36.68 21.05
C THR A 139 -42.75 36.82 20.29
N ARG A 140 -43.66 35.86 20.47
CA ARG A 140 -45.08 36.08 20.23
C ARG A 140 -45.64 36.92 21.39
N THR A 141 -45.34 38.21 21.29
CA THR A 141 -46.27 39.31 21.57
C THR A 141 -47.70 38.86 21.22
N GLY A 142 -48.67 38.90 22.11
CA GLY A 142 -49.12 40.09 22.81
C GLY A 142 -50.06 40.88 21.90
N ALA A 143 -51.31 40.41 21.75
CA ALA A 143 -52.53 41.16 21.43
C ALA A 143 -53.71 40.19 21.29
#